data_AF-A0A257W6A7-F1
#
_entry.id   AF-A0A257W6A7-F1
#
_cell.length_a   1.000
_cell.length_b   1.000
_cell.length_c   1.000
_cell.angle_alpha   90.00
_cell.angle_beta   90.00
_cell.angle_gamma   90.00
#
_symmetry.space_group_name_H-M   'P 1'
#
loop_
_entity.id
_entity.type
_entity.pdbx_description
1 polymer ?
#
loop_
_entity_poly.entity_id
_entity_poly.type
_entity_poly.pdbx_seq_one_letter_code
_entity_poly.pdbx_strand_id
1 'polypeptide(L)' 'MLCIHFKNRESINGVFIFTNDYEELKKKNFWRIVAEGRKDEWQSTKKLACSRLFSGTEFTRLTEAS' A
#
# COMPACT_ATOMS: atom_id res chain seq x y z
N MET A 1 5.66 5.50 9.11
CA MET A 1 4.50 5.34 8.18
C MET A 1 4.91 5.90 6.82
N LEU A 2 4.32 5.44 5.71
CA LEU A 2 4.71 5.91 4.38
C LEU A 2 3.58 6.71 3.74
N CYS A 3 3.93 7.87 3.17
CA CYS A 3 3.07 8.63 2.29
C CYS A 3 3.42 8.28 0.84
N ILE A 4 2.44 7.74 0.12
CA ILE A 4 2.56 7.37 -1.28
C ILE A 4 1.91 8.48 -2.10
N HIS A 5 2.72 9.25 -2.80
CA HIS A 5 2.26 10.26 -3.74
C HIS A 5 2.00 9.64 -5.10
N PHE A 6 0.84 9.95 -5.66
CA PHE A 6 0.43 9.51 -6.98
C PHE A 6 0.36 10.68 -7.94
N LYS A 7 0.54 10.39 -9.23
CA LYS A 7 0.58 11.43 -10.26
C LYS A 7 -0.82 11.96 -10.59
N ASN A 8 -1.81 11.06 -10.55
CA ASN A 8 -3.19 11.33 -10.99
C ASN A 8 -4.22 11.30 -9.85
N ARG A 9 -3.80 11.16 -8.59
CA ARG A 9 -4.72 11.04 -7.44
C ARG A 9 -4.10 11.53 -6.14
N GLU A 10 -4.93 11.65 -5.11
CA GLU A 10 -4.52 12.03 -3.77
C GLU A 10 -3.47 11.07 -3.20
N SER A 11 -2.56 11.64 -2.40
CA SER A 11 -1.50 10.90 -1.74
C SER A 11 -2.10 10.07 -0.61
N ILE A 12 -1.64 8.83 -0.45
CA ILE A 12 -2.20 7.91 0.55
C ILE A 12 -1.15 7.64 1.62
N ASN A 13 -1.55 7.81 2.88
CA ASN A 13 -0.75 7.42 4.03
C ASN A 13 -1.08 5.99 4.45
N GLY A 14 -0.06 5.14 4.48
CA GLY A 14 -0.23 3.73 4.79
C GLY A 14 1.07 2.96 4.95
N VAL A 15 0.94 1.64 5.03
CA VAL A 15 2.06 0.70 5.12
C VAL A 15 1.98 -0.29 3.97
N PHE A 16 3.12 -0.61 3.36
CA PHE A 16 3.19 -1.69 2.38
C PHE A 16 3.10 -3.03 3.10
N ILE A 17 2.25 -3.91 2.58
CA ILE A 17 2.15 -5.28 3.08
C ILE A 17 2.71 -6.25 2.05
N PHE A 18 3.47 -7.22 2.54
CA PHE A 18 4.08 -8.27 1.75
C PHE A 18 3.34 -9.56 2.09
N THR A 19 2.62 -10.11 1.12
CA THR A 19 1.92 -11.39 1.25
C THR A 19 2.59 -12.45 0.38
N ASN A 20 2.10 -13.69 0.41
CA ASN A 20 2.66 -14.79 -0.38
C ASN A 20 2.74 -14.46 -1.88
N ASP A 21 1.80 -13.67 -2.40
CA ASP A 21 1.74 -13.23 -3.79
C ASP A 21 2.63 -12.02 -4.11
N TYR A 22 3.45 -11.56 -3.16
CA TYR A 22 4.30 -10.38 -3.33
C TYR A 22 5.22 -10.50 -4.55
N GLU A 23 5.79 -11.67 -4.81
CA GLU A 23 6.70 -11.86 -5.95
C GLU A 23 5.98 -11.67 -7.29
N GLU A 24 4.74 -12.14 -7.42
CA GLU A 24 3.92 -11.94 -8.61
C GLU A 24 3.47 -10.49 -8.77
N LEU A 25 3.05 -9.87 -7.66
CA LEU A 25 2.63 -8.47 -7.65
C LEU A 25 3.82 -7.57 -8.02
N LYS A 26 5.00 -7.80 -7.44
CA LYS A 26 6.23 -7.06 -7.75
C LYS A 26 6.61 -7.17 -9.23
N LYS A 27 6.53 -8.37 -9.83
CA LYS A 27 6.77 -8.54 -11.28
C LYS A 27 5.85 -7.70 -12.13
N LYS A 28 4.60 -7.51 -11.69
CA LYS A 28 3.59 -6.69 -12.36
C LYS A 28 3.59 -5.23 -11.90
N ASN A 29 4.54 -4.81 -11.07
CA ASN A 29 4.56 -3.48 -10.43
C ASN A 29 3.27 -3.19 -9.64
N PHE A 30 2.70 -4.16 -8.93
CA PHE A 30 1.61 -3.95 -8.00
C PHE A 30 2.11 -3.98 -6.56
N TRP A 31 1.55 -3.11 -5.73
CA TRP A 31 1.89 -2.99 -4.32
C TRP A 31 0.60 -2.92 -3.50
N ARG A 32 0.54 -3.70 -2.43
CA ARG A 32 -0.56 -3.62 -1.47
C ARG A 32 -0.22 -2.63 -0.38
N ILE A 33 -1.12 -1.69 -0.16
CA ILE A 33 -0.98 -0.64 0.86
C ILE A 33 -2.18 -0.71 1.79
N VAL A 34 -1.93 -0.79 3.09
CA VAL A 34 -2.96 -0.66 4.12
C VAL A 34 -2.96 0.80 4.59
N ALA A 35 -4.08 1.48 4.43
CA ALA A 35 -4.24 2.84 4.93
C ALA A 35 -4.16 2.86 6.46
N GLU A 36 -3.66 3.95 7.04
CA GLU A 36 -3.51 4.08 8.49
C GLU A 36 -4.81 3.78 9.26
N GLY A 37 -5.95 4.31 8.80
CA GLY A 37 -7.25 4.07 9.44
C GLY A 37 -7.74 2.62 9.41
N ARG A 38 -7.12 1.76 8.59
CA ARG A 38 -7.43 0.31 8.50
C ARG A 38 -6.31 -0.57 9.04
N LYS A 39 -5.22 0.00 9.55
CA LYS A 39 -4.07 -0.76 10.07
C LYS A 39 -4.48 -1.64 11.26
N ASP A 40 -5.31 -1.10 12.14
CA ASP A 40 -5.76 -1.75 13.37
C ASP A 40 -6.65 -2.96 13.05
N GLU A 41 -7.60 -2.73 12.15
CA GLU A 41 -8.49 -3.77 11.63
C GLU A 41 -7.73 -4.85 10.85
N TRP A 42 -6.72 -4.46 10.06
CA TRP A 42 -5.84 -5.40 9.38
C TRP A 42 -5.00 -6.22 10.36
N GLN A 43 -4.51 -5.63 11.45
CA GLN A 43 -3.73 -6.34 12.45
C GLN A 43 -4.57 -7.38 13.18
N SER A 44 -5.84 -7.07 13.49
CA SER A 44 -6.78 -7.99 14.13
C SER A 44 -7.31 -9.08 13.20
N THR A 45 -7.71 -8.75 11.97
CA THR A 45 -8.33 -9.73 11.05
C THR A 45 -7.36 -10.38 10.07
N LYS A 46 -6.17 -9.80 9.86
CA LYS A 46 -5.22 -10.15 8.80
C LYS A 46 -5.85 -10.22 7.40
N LYS A 47 -6.99 -9.56 7.19
CA LYS A 47 -7.73 -9.63 5.95
C LYS A 47 -7.11 -8.73 4.88
N LEU A 48 -6.83 -9.32 3.73
CA LEU A 48 -6.40 -8.60 2.53
C LEU A 48 -7.38 -7.49 2.10
N ALA A 49 -8.64 -7.56 2.50
CA ALA A 49 -9.66 -6.55 2.24
C ALA A 49 -9.36 -5.18 2.90
N CYS A 50 -8.58 -5.16 3.98
CA CYS A 50 -8.13 -3.92 4.63
C CYS A 50 -6.97 -3.25 3.85
N SER A 51 -6.35 -3.98 2.92
CA SER A 51 -5.34 -3.46 2.00
C SER A 51 -5.96 -3.08 0.66
N ARG A 52 -5.49 -1.99 0.04
CA ARG A 52 -5.77 -1.66 -1.35
C ARG A 52 -4.55 -2.00 -2.20
N LEU A 53 -4.82 -2.59 -3.35
CA LEU A 53 -3.81 -2.88 -4.35
C LEU A 53 -3.65 -1.65 -5.23
N PHE A 54 -2.41 -1.22 -5.45
CA PHE A 54 -2.09 -0.08 -6.29
C PHE A 54 -0.97 -0.44 -7.27
N SER A 55 -1.06 0.11 -8.47
CA SER A 55 0.00 -0.01 -9.47
C SER A 55 1.13 0.97 -9.15
N GLY A 56 2.34 0.46 -8.97
CA GLY A 56 3.58 1.20 -8.80
C GLY A 56 3.91 2.12 -9.96
N THR A 57 3.36 1.86 -11.14
CA THR A 57 3.43 2.76 -12.30
C THR A 57 2.80 4.13 -12.02
N GLU A 58 1.83 4.21 -11.10
CA GLU A 58 1.19 5.47 -10.71
C GLU A 58 1.93 6.20 -9.58
N PHE A 59 2.91 5.54 -8.95
CA PHE A 59 3.65 6.12 -7.83
C PHE A 59 4.64 7.13 -8.38
N THR A 60 4.59 8.33 -7.83
CA THR A 60 5.49 9.42 -8.20
C THR A 60 6.53 9.67 -7.12
N ARG A 61 6.14 9.50 -5.85
CA ARG A 61 7.04 9.69 -4.72
C ARG A 61 6.60 8.85 -3.53
N LEU A 62 7.57 8.39 -2.75
CA LEU A 62 7.36 7.76 -1.46
C LEU A 62 8.06 8.64 -0.43
N THR A 63 7.38 8.95 0.66
CA THR A 63 7.94 9.80 1.71
C THR A 63 7.70 9.13 3.04
N GLU A 64 8.73 9.04 3.87
CA GLU A 64 8.55 8.61 5.24
C GLU A 64 7.90 9.78 5.99
N ALA A 65 6.71 9.55 6.56
CA ALA A 65 6.15 10.55 7.46
C ALA A 65 6.90 10.38 8.78
N SER A 66 7.86 11.27 9.00
CA SER A 66 8.67 11.44 10.20
C SER A 66 7.88 12.11 11.31
#